data_AF-A0A3P7MHW7-F1
#
_entry.id   AF-A0A3P7MHW7-F1
#
_cell.length_a   1.000
_cell.length_b   1.000
_cell.length_c   1.000
_cell.angle_alpha   90.00
_cell.angle_beta   90.00
_cell.angle_gamma   90.00
#
_symmetry.space_group_name_H-M   'P 1'
#
loop_
_entity.id
_entity.type
_entity.pdbx_description
1 polymer ?
#
loop_
_entity_poly.entity_id
_entity_poly.type
_entity_poly.pdbx_seq_one_letter_code
_entity_poly.pdbx_strand_id
1 'polypeptide(L)'
;MSQTAALFDRPVPTQQPRHLLQFKAGKMTMKDDHWVHPDPRKGCAYLYQSSDSKVHFCWFDRRTGLVEENYVLVPKQTEFKPVSQCKSGRVYVLKNKEQRLFIWMQEPDAKNDSEICDSVNRFIDSPPPATLFSFYHAKLNLPLAMGVGLGSGLSSDTDT
;
A
#
# COMPACT_ATOMS: atom_id res chain seq x y z
N MET A 1 -46.15 11.06 22.69
CA MET A 1 -45.03 10.12 22.52
C MET A 1 -44.40 10.40 21.16
N SER A 2 -43.29 11.14 21.13
CA SER A 2 -42.59 11.46 19.88
C SER A 2 -41.44 10.48 19.71
N GLN A 3 -41.50 9.63 18.69
CA GLN A 3 -40.44 8.68 18.36
C GLN A 3 -39.47 9.36 17.39
N THR A 4 -38.28 9.73 17.88
CA THR A 4 -37.19 10.20 17.04
C THR A 4 -36.55 8.99 16.36
N ALA A 5 -36.59 8.96 15.02
CA ALA A 5 -35.90 7.97 14.21
C ALA A 5 -34.38 8.09 14.40
N ALA A 6 -33.74 7.01 14.84
CA ALA A 6 -32.28 6.89 14.80
C ALA A 6 -31.87 6.63 13.35
N LEU A 7 -31.38 7.68 12.69
CA LEU A 7 -30.61 7.58 11.45
C LEU A 7 -29.32 6.82 11.78
N PHE A 8 -29.30 5.52 11.45
CA PHE A 8 -28.09 4.73 11.50
C PHE A 8 -27.08 5.30 10.51
N ASP A 9 -26.02 5.88 11.03
CA ASP A 9 -24.83 6.27 10.30
C ASP A 9 -24.31 5.02 9.56
N ARG A 10 -24.40 5.00 8.23
CA ARG A 10 -23.74 3.96 7.43
C ARG A 10 -22.26 4.07 7.77
N PRO A 11 -21.57 2.98 8.17
CA PRO A 11 -20.12 3.03 8.27
C PRO A 11 -19.59 3.42 6.89
N VAL A 12 -19.06 4.64 6.78
CA VAL A 12 -18.26 5.05 5.63
C VAL A 12 -17.15 4.01 5.54
N PRO A 13 -17.03 3.27 4.43
CA PRO A 13 -15.87 2.40 4.26
C PRO A 13 -14.67 3.33 4.28
N THR A 14 -13.97 3.37 5.41
CA THR A 14 -12.65 3.98 5.49
C THR A 14 -11.81 3.18 4.51
N GLN A 15 -11.51 3.78 3.35
CA GLN A 15 -10.69 3.15 2.34
C GLN A 15 -9.31 2.95 2.97
N GLN A 16 -9.08 1.77 3.54
CA GLN A 16 -7.74 1.43 3.99
C GLN A 16 -6.84 1.42 2.76
N PRO A 17 -5.69 2.11 2.80
CA PRO A 17 -4.78 2.12 1.68
C PRO A 17 -4.44 0.68 1.30
N ARG A 18 -4.67 0.31 0.03
CA ARG A 18 -4.35 -1.05 -0.44
C ARG A 18 -2.85 -1.29 -0.28
N HIS A 19 -2.50 -2.37 0.40
CA HIS A 19 -1.11 -2.79 0.51
C HIS A 19 -0.63 -3.30 -0.87
N LEU A 20 0.49 -2.75 -1.34
CA LEU A 20 1.17 -3.18 -2.57
C LEU A 20 1.88 -4.52 -2.36
N LEU A 21 2.39 -4.73 -1.16
CA LEU A 21 3.09 -5.94 -0.73
C LEU A 21 2.92 -6.08 0.78
N GLN A 22 2.79 -7.30 1.29
CA GLN A 22 2.72 -7.58 2.72
C GLN A 22 3.38 -8.94 3.00
N PHE A 23 4.19 -9.01 4.06
CA PHE A 23 4.88 -10.22 4.46
C PHE A 23 5.19 -10.23 5.96
N LYS A 24 5.31 -11.41 6.55
CA LYS A 24 5.68 -11.55 7.98
C LYS A 24 7.18 -11.33 8.15
N ALA A 25 7.53 -10.38 9.01
CA ALA A 25 8.90 -10.09 9.37
C ALA A 25 8.98 -9.52 10.78
N GLY A 26 10.00 -9.88 11.54
CA GLY A 26 10.35 -9.19 12.78
C GLY A 26 11.29 -8.03 12.49
N LYS A 27 11.31 -7.02 13.37
CA LYS A 27 12.32 -5.97 13.31
C LYS A 27 13.51 -6.31 14.20
N MET A 28 14.60 -5.59 14.02
CA MET A 28 15.78 -5.65 14.88
C MET A 28 16.22 -4.24 15.20
N THR A 29 16.72 -4.04 16.41
CA THR A 29 17.16 -2.74 16.91
C THR A 29 18.64 -2.79 17.24
N MET A 30 19.38 -1.78 16.81
CA MET A 30 20.76 -1.58 17.28
C MET A 30 20.70 -0.94 18.66
N LYS A 31 21.35 -1.55 19.64
CA LYS A 31 21.48 -0.98 21.00
C LYS A 31 22.80 -0.23 21.12
N ASP A 32 23.06 0.35 22.29
CA ASP A 32 24.27 1.12 22.60
C ASP A 32 25.56 0.29 22.46
N ASP A 33 25.44 -1.04 22.50
CA ASP A 33 26.54 -1.98 22.29
C ASP A 33 27.00 -2.11 20.83
N HIS A 34 26.40 -1.35 19.91
CA HIS A 34 26.65 -1.41 18.46
C HIS A 34 26.31 -2.77 17.82
N TRP A 35 25.62 -3.65 18.56
CA TRP A 35 25.11 -4.92 18.05
C TRP A 35 23.64 -4.79 17.66
N VAL A 36 23.25 -5.54 16.64
CA VAL A 36 21.86 -5.61 16.16
C VAL A 36 21.16 -6.77 16.84
N HIS A 37 20.14 -6.47 17.64
CA HIS A 37 19.39 -7.46 18.41
C HIS A 37 18.01 -7.71 17.78
N PRO A 38 17.63 -8.97 17.53
CA PRO A 38 16.30 -9.28 17.03
C PRO A 38 15.22 -8.95 18.07
N ASP A 39 14.17 -8.28 17.62
CA ASP A 39 12.93 -8.15 18.39
C ASP A 39 12.20 -9.51 18.31
N PRO A 40 11.86 -10.15 19.46
CA PRO A 40 11.20 -11.45 19.47
C PRO A 40 9.73 -11.39 19.02
N ARG A 41 9.15 -10.19 18.87
CA ARG A 41 7.74 -10.03 18.52
C ARG A 41 7.44 -10.49 17.09
N LYS A 42 6.23 -11.02 16.92
CA LYS A 42 5.71 -11.38 15.59
C LYS A 42 5.25 -10.11 14.90
N GLY A 43 5.98 -9.73 13.86
CA GLY A 43 5.70 -8.51 13.10
C GLY A 43 5.17 -8.79 11.72
N CYS A 44 4.71 -7.73 11.07
CA CYS A 44 4.37 -7.74 9.66
C CYS A 44 4.85 -6.44 9.02
N ALA A 45 5.54 -6.58 7.90
CA ALA A 45 5.92 -5.48 7.05
C ALA A 45 4.94 -5.36 5.89
N TYR A 46 4.64 -4.14 5.48
CA TYR A 46 3.83 -3.88 4.29
C TYR A 46 4.27 -2.60 3.59
N LEU A 47 4.00 -2.56 2.29
CA LEU A 47 4.18 -1.38 1.46
C LEU A 47 2.81 -0.85 1.07
N TYR A 48 2.62 0.46 1.08
CA TYR A 48 1.43 1.10 0.53
C TYR A 48 1.80 2.39 -0.18
N GLN A 49 0.95 2.82 -1.11
CA GLN A 49 1.08 4.14 -1.72
C GLN A 49 0.15 5.12 -1.01
N SER A 50 0.73 6.22 -0.51
CA SER A 50 -0.01 7.30 0.12
C SER A 50 -0.68 8.20 -0.93
N SER A 51 -1.58 9.08 -0.51
CA SER A 51 -2.26 10.04 -1.40
C SER A 51 -1.31 11.05 -2.06
N ASP A 52 -0.13 11.27 -1.49
CA ASP A 52 0.95 12.06 -2.10
C ASP A 52 1.77 11.26 -3.13
N SER A 53 1.27 10.06 -3.48
CA SER A 53 1.85 9.13 -4.45
C SER A 53 3.22 8.56 -4.08
N LYS A 54 3.68 8.79 -2.84
CA LYS A 54 4.89 8.17 -2.33
C LYS A 54 4.59 6.78 -1.81
N VAL A 55 5.58 5.89 -1.94
CA VAL A 55 5.50 4.55 -1.36
C VAL A 55 6.06 4.61 0.06
N HIS A 56 5.35 3.99 0.98
CA HIS A 56 5.74 3.87 2.37
C HIS A 56 6.03 2.42 2.70
N PHE A 57 7.08 2.17 3.45
CA PHE A 57 7.36 0.90 4.11
C PHE A 57 6.98 1.01 5.57
N CYS A 58 6.05 0.16 6.00
CA CYS A 58 5.58 0.13 7.37
C CYS A 58 5.86 -1.22 8.02
N TRP A 59 6.06 -1.17 9.34
CA TRP A 59 6.12 -2.35 10.18
C TRP A 59 5.15 -2.19 11.34
N PHE A 60 4.36 -3.23 11.62
CA PHE A 60 3.45 -3.28 12.75
C PHE A 60 3.60 -4.56 13.57
N ASP A 61 3.36 -4.45 14.88
CA ASP A 61 3.29 -5.60 15.79
C ASP A 61 1.95 -6.31 15.58
N ARG A 62 1.99 -7.60 15.21
CA ARG A 62 0.78 -8.39 14.92
C ARG A 62 -0.07 -8.65 16.16
N ARG A 63 0.49 -8.54 17.37
CA ARG A 63 -0.24 -8.72 18.62
C ARG A 63 -1.07 -7.49 18.96
N THR A 64 -0.51 -6.30 18.78
CA THR A 64 -1.15 -5.03 19.17
C THR A 64 -1.86 -4.36 18.00
N GLY A 65 -1.46 -4.66 16.76
CA GLY A 65 -1.93 -3.97 15.56
C GLY A 65 -1.34 -2.57 15.38
N LEU A 66 -0.37 -2.17 16.21
CA LEU A 66 0.21 -0.83 16.17
C LEU A 66 1.35 -0.76 15.15
N VAL A 67 1.29 0.24 14.26
CA VAL A 67 2.37 0.58 13.34
C VAL A 67 3.44 1.32 14.13
N GLU A 68 4.63 0.73 14.22
CA GLU A 68 5.76 1.32 14.97
C GLU A 68 6.79 1.97 14.04
N GLU A 69 6.91 1.49 12.81
CA GLU A 69 7.84 2.04 11.81
C GLU A 69 7.07 2.48 10.56
N ASN A 70 7.43 3.64 10.01
CA ASN A 70 6.86 4.16 8.77
C ASN A 70 7.92 5.00 8.03
N TYR A 71 8.50 4.42 6.98
CA TYR A 71 9.53 5.06 6.17
C TYR A 71 9.02 5.37 4.77
N VAL A 72 9.26 6.59 4.30
CA VAL A 72 9.05 6.93 2.89
C VAL A 72 10.17 6.30 2.06
N LEU A 73 9.79 5.55 1.03
CA LEU A 73 10.69 4.95 0.06
C LEU A 73 10.95 5.95 -1.06
N VAL A 74 12.21 6.30 -1.27
CA VAL A 74 12.63 7.26 -2.29
C VAL A 74 13.64 6.59 -3.23
N PRO A 75 13.38 6.58 -4.55
CA PRO A 75 14.33 6.04 -5.51
C PRO A 75 15.73 6.63 -5.32
N LYS A 76 16.78 5.82 -5.47
CA LYS A 76 18.20 6.18 -5.28
C LYS A 76 18.62 6.56 -3.84
N GLN A 77 17.70 6.79 -2.91
CA GLN A 77 18.01 7.09 -1.50
C GLN A 77 17.69 5.92 -0.58
N THR A 78 16.75 5.06 -0.99
CA THR A 78 16.39 3.87 -0.25
C THR A 78 16.88 2.63 -0.99
N GLU A 79 17.49 1.70 -0.25
CA GLU A 79 17.87 0.39 -0.76
C GLU A 79 17.43 -0.71 0.22
N PHE A 80 16.89 -1.80 -0.31
CA PHE A 80 16.55 -2.97 0.47
C PHE A 80 17.47 -4.14 0.09
N LYS A 81 18.30 -4.61 1.02
CA LYS A 81 19.38 -5.56 0.71
C LYS A 81 19.50 -6.67 1.76
N PRO A 82 19.89 -7.89 1.37
CA PRO A 82 20.24 -8.93 2.33
C PRO A 82 21.49 -8.56 3.13
N VAL A 83 21.54 -8.96 4.39
CA VAL A 83 22.70 -8.75 5.28
C VAL A 83 23.61 -9.96 5.20
N SER A 84 24.69 -9.87 4.43
CA SER A 84 25.65 -10.97 4.21
C SER A 84 26.36 -11.46 5.48
N GLN A 85 26.44 -10.62 6.51
CA GLN A 85 27.04 -10.98 7.79
C GLN A 85 26.18 -11.98 8.59
N CYS A 86 24.87 -12.06 8.31
CA CYS A 86 23.97 -12.99 8.96
C CYS A 86 23.90 -14.32 8.19
N LYS A 87 24.52 -15.37 8.75
CA LYS A 87 24.57 -16.72 8.15
C LYS A 87 23.21 -17.40 7.95
N SER A 88 22.14 -16.88 8.58
CA SER A 88 20.79 -17.40 8.36
C SER A 88 20.26 -17.13 6.96
N GLY A 89 20.76 -16.10 6.26
CA GLY A 89 20.29 -15.70 4.93
C GLY A 89 18.90 -15.04 4.92
N ARG A 90 18.26 -14.87 6.08
CA ARG A 90 16.88 -14.37 6.23
C ARG A 90 16.80 -12.98 6.85
N VAL A 91 17.93 -12.28 6.92
CA VAL A 91 18.04 -10.93 7.49
C VAL A 91 18.29 -9.94 6.36
N TYR A 92 17.50 -8.88 6.36
CA TYR A 92 17.55 -7.81 5.38
C TYR A 92 17.63 -6.47 6.07
N VAL A 93 18.18 -5.48 5.36
CA VAL A 93 18.25 -4.10 5.83
C VAL A 93 17.57 -3.19 4.82
N LEU A 94 16.65 -2.37 5.31
CA LEU A 94 16.15 -1.20 4.63
C LEU A 94 17.04 -0.03 5.03
N LYS A 95 17.92 0.39 4.13
CA LYS A 95 18.73 1.60 4.34
C LYS A 95 18.00 2.75 3.68
N ASN A 96 17.59 3.70 4.48
CA ASN A 96 17.14 5.00 4.05
C ASN A 96 18.26 6.03 4.29
N LYS A 97 18.13 7.24 3.75
CA LYS A 97 19.16 8.29 3.75
C LYS A 97 19.92 8.43 5.08
N GLU A 98 19.21 8.45 6.21
CA GLU A 98 19.78 8.66 7.55
C GLU A 98 19.49 7.51 8.53
N GLN A 99 18.67 6.54 8.14
CA GLN A 99 18.13 5.53 9.04
C GLN A 99 18.27 4.13 8.44
N ARG A 100 18.48 3.14 9.31
CA ARG A 100 18.57 1.73 8.92
C ARG A 100 17.57 0.94 9.73
N LEU A 101 16.67 0.25 9.05
CA LEU A 101 15.78 -0.73 9.67
C LEU A 101 16.27 -2.13 9.29
N PHE A 102 16.64 -2.92 10.30
CA PHE A 102 16.95 -4.32 10.11
C PHE A 102 15.69 -5.15 10.33
N ILE A 103 15.42 -6.08 9.43
CA ILE A 103 14.29 -7.01 9.54
C ILE A 103 14.75 -8.44 9.29
N TRP A 104 14.04 -9.39 9.88
CA TRP A 104 14.26 -10.81 9.68
C TRP A 104 12.96 -11.49 9.26
N MET A 105 13.03 -12.33 8.23
CA MET A 105 11.84 -12.96 7.63
C MET A 105 11.21 -13.97 8.60
N GLN A 106 9.89 -13.85 8.78
CA GLN A 106 9.07 -14.72 9.65
C GLN A 106 8.10 -15.60 8.87
N GLU A 107 8.14 -15.58 7.53
CA GLU A 107 7.40 -16.55 6.74
C GLU A 107 7.93 -17.97 7.02
N PRO A 108 7.05 -19.00 6.96
CA PRO A 108 7.44 -20.36 7.31
C PRO A 108 8.50 -20.93 6.37
N ASP A 109 8.50 -20.52 5.10
CA ASP A 109 9.44 -20.94 4.06
C ASP A 109 10.29 -19.74 3.61
N ALA A 110 11.56 -19.99 3.27
CA ALA A 110 12.50 -19.00 2.79
C ALA A 110 12.52 -18.85 1.25
N LYS A 111 11.81 -19.73 0.51
CA LYS A 111 11.78 -19.71 -0.97
C LYS A 111 11.44 -18.34 -1.56
N ASN A 112 10.52 -17.61 -0.92
CA ASN A 112 10.04 -16.33 -1.43
C ASN A 112 10.82 -15.13 -0.88
N ASP A 113 11.80 -15.33 0.01
CA ASP A 113 12.52 -14.22 0.67
C ASP A 113 13.24 -13.33 -0.37
N SER A 114 13.82 -13.93 -1.42
CA SER A 114 14.43 -13.19 -2.53
C SER A 114 13.41 -12.43 -3.37
N GLU A 115 12.29 -13.06 -3.72
CA GLU A 115 11.23 -12.43 -4.52
C GLU A 115 10.58 -11.25 -3.79
N ILE A 116 10.42 -11.36 -2.47
CA ILE A 116 9.99 -10.26 -1.60
C ILE A 116 10.98 -9.11 -1.69
N CYS A 117 12.29 -9.39 -1.55
CA CYS A 117 13.33 -8.39 -1.65
C CYS A 117 13.33 -7.68 -3.01
N ASP A 118 13.22 -8.44 -4.11
CA ASP A 118 13.16 -7.89 -5.46
C ASP A 118 11.89 -7.06 -5.68
N SER A 119 10.76 -7.49 -5.11
CA SER A 119 9.50 -6.75 -5.16
C SER A 119 9.58 -5.42 -4.41
N VAL A 120 10.20 -5.39 -3.22
CA VAL A 120 10.43 -4.15 -2.46
C VAL A 120 11.27 -3.18 -3.29
N ASN A 121 12.40 -3.62 -3.85
CA ASN A 121 13.26 -2.76 -4.68
C ASN A 121 12.54 -2.29 -5.95
N ARG A 122 11.72 -3.14 -6.58
CA ARG A 122 10.89 -2.73 -7.72
C ARG A 122 9.95 -1.59 -7.38
N PHE A 123 9.30 -1.62 -6.21
CA PHE A 123 8.43 -0.53 -5.75
C PHE A 123 9.21 0.74 -5.34
N ILE A 124 10.48 0.59 -4.93
CA ILE A 124 11.38 1.73 -4.69
C ILE A 124 11.74 2.41 -6.02
N ASP A 125 12.16 1.64 -7.03
CA ASP A 125 12.69 2.17 -8.29
C ASP A 125 11.58 2.61 -9.26
N SER A 126 10.44 1.92 -9.24
CA SER A 126 9.30 2.16 -10.11
C SER A 126 8.01 2.14 -9.27
N PRO A 127 7.77 3.21 -8.48
CA PRO A 127 6.53 3.33 -7.72
C PRO A 127 5.34 3.32 -8.70
N PRO A 128 4.19 2.71 -8.32
CA PRO A 128 3.01 2.72 -9.17
C PRO A 128 2.65 4.16 -9.54
N PRO A 129 2.14 4.43 -10.76
CA PRO A 129 1.67 5.75 -11.09
C PRO A 129 0.71 6.23 -10.02
N ALA A 130 0.86 7.50 -9.61
CA ALA A 130 -0.10 8.27 -8.84
C ALA A 130 -1.47 8.08 -9.47
N THR A 131 -2.19 7.04 -9.06
CA THR A 131 -3.37 6.69 -9.81
C THR A 131 -4.43 7.69 -9.41
N LEU A 132 -4.93 8.41 -10.41
CA LEU A 132 -6.16 9.19 -10.35
C LEU A 132 -7.37 8.27 -10.11
N PHE A 133 -7.28 7.30 -9.19
CA PHE A 133 -8.37 6.39 -8.84
C PHE A 133 -9.54 7.12 -8.18
N SER A 134 -9.33 8.37 -7.73
CA SER A 134 -10.41 9.29 -7.37
C SER A 134 -11.28 9.69 -8.58
N PHE A 135 -10.68 9.90 -9.76
CA PHE A 135 -11.43 10.35 -10.94
C PHE A 135 -12.22 9.24 -11.64
N TYR A 136 -11.77 7.98 -11.56
CA TYR A 136 -12.50 6.85 -12.15
C TYR A 136 -13.69 6.38 -11.31
N HIS A 137 -13.67 6.59 -9.98
CA HIS A 137 -14.84 6.30 -9.14
C HIS A 137 -15.93 7.38 -9.23
N ALA A 138 -15.58 8.63 -9.55
CA ALA A 138 -16.57 9.68 -9.80
C ALA A 138 -17.34 9.47 -11.12
N LYS A 139 -16.77 8.78 -12.11
CA LYS A 139 -17.40 8.53 -13.41
C LYS A 139 -18.37 7.33 -13.44
N LEU A 140 -18.35 6.47 -12.43
CA LEU A 140 -19.25 5.30 -12.37
C LEU A 140 -20.61 5.59 -11.72
N ASN A 141 -20.89 6.84 -11.33
CA ASN A 141 -22.20 7.23 -10.78
C ASN A 141 -22.95 8.22 -11.68
N LEU A 142 -22.76 8.14 -12.99
CA LEU A 142 -23.65 8.80 -13.94
C LEU A 142 -24.88 7.91 -14.14
N PRO A 143 -26.12 8.37 -13.84
CA PRO A 143 -27.30 7.63 -14.25
C PRO A 143 -27.28 7.52 -15.78
N LEU A 144 -27.42 6.31 -16.31
CA LEU A 144 -27.69 6.11 -17.73
C LEU A 144 -29.03 6.77 -18.06
N ALA A 145 -28.99 7.96 -18.64
CA ALA A 145 -30.04 8.48 -19.51
C ALA A 145 -29.43 8.65 -20.89
N MET A 146 -29.29 7.54 -21.63
CA MET A 146 -29.08 7.58 -23.08
C MET A 146 -30.43 7.68 -23.76
N GLY A 147 -30.58 8.62 -24.70
CA GLY A 147 -31.68 8.58 -25.65
C GLY A 147 -31.97 9.87 -26.42
N VAL A 148 -30.96 10.53 -27.00
CA VAL A 148 -31.19 11.44 -28.14
C VAL A 148 -31.32 10.60 -29.40
N GLY A 149 -32.55 10.49 -29.93
CA GLY A 149 -32.83 9.94 -31.26
C GLY A 149 -32.96 11.07 -32.28
N LEU A 150 -31.96 11.22 -33.15
CA LEU A 150 -32.00 12.01 -34.38
C LEU A 150 -32.26 11.06 -35.55
N GLY A 151 -33.16 11.45 -36.47
CA GLY A 151 -33.36 10.78 -37.77
C GLY A 151 -34.81 10.91 -38.23
N SER A 152 -35.21 12.02 -38.85
CA SER A 152 -35.18 12.29 -40.30
C SER A 152 -36.44 11.81 -41.02
N GLY A 153 -37.24 12.76 -41.52
CA GLY A 153 -38.36 12.52 -42.42
C GLY A 153 -38.85 13.85 -42.99
N LEU A 154 -38.22 14.30 -44.08
CA LEU A 154 -38.77 15.32 -44.96
C LEU A 154 -40.07 14.78 -45.56
N SER A 155 -41.14 15.57 -45.52
CA SER A 155 -42.25 15.45 -46.47
C SER A 155 -42.49 16.85 -47.01
N SER A 156 -42.25 16.97 -48.31
CA SER A 156 -42.51 18.13 -49.14
C SER A 156 -43.92 17.99 -49.70
N ASP A 157 -44.83 18.88 -49.34
CA ASP A 157 -46.08 19.07 -50.06
C ASP A 157 -46.10 20.46 -50.68
N THR A 158 -46.24 20.49 -52.00
CA THR A 158 -46.57 21.65 -52.85
C THR A 158 -47.79 21.30 -53.69
N ASP A 159 -48.66 22.30 -53.86
CA ASP A 159 -49.89 22.39 -54.69
C ASP A 159 -51.08 21.52 -54.23
N THR A 160 -52.32 22.02 -54.10
CA THR A 160 -53.01 23.17 -54.73
C THR A 160 -54.11 23.70 -53.81
#